data_AF-A0A258W5S1-F1
#
_entry.id   AF-A0A258W5S1-F1
#
_cell.length_a   1.000
_cell.length_b   1.000
_cell.length_c   1.000
_cell.angle_alpha   90.00
_cell.angle_beta   90.00
_cell.angle_gamma   90.00
#
_symmetry.space_group_name_H-M   'P 1'
#
loop_
_entity.id
_entity.type
_entity.pdbx_description
1 polymer ?
#
loop_
_entity_poly.entity_id
_entity_poly.type
_entity_poly.pdbx_seq_one_letter_code
_entity_poly.pdbx_strand_id
1 'polypeptide(L)'
;MKTLVRFTSLILMAGVLSSCYYTRLKTPATVVDDQKFGYLKPAEKMSMMNYDFIGSRILKPRCIACHDSSKNVNLETYDLVKSNLLKIKNAVFIEESMPKRGSLTDEEKRLLWNWILLDAPFQSEQTPPQEEPMVATYDSIRMHIFEPICSTCHNPDGTGKRVLLDRQSLLDSPLVLIDLENNDESGLLVALERKDDKRMPPAKEGYSALKPEQIEIIREWIKNGAN
;
A
#
# COMPACT_ATOMS: atom_id res chain seq x y z
N MET A 1 -36.74 -66.01 -54.73
CA MET A 1 -35.30 -66.03 -54.43
C MET A 1 -34.80 -64.58 -54.44
N LYS A 2 -34.14 -64.15 -53.35
CA LYS A 2 -33.51 -62.82 -53.11
C LYS A 2 -34.45 -61.65 -52.75
N THR A 3 -34.71 -61.60 -51.45
CA THR A 3 -34.76 -60.46 -50.51
C THR A 3 -34.35 -59.07 -51.04
N LEU A 4 -35.20 -58.07 -50.78
CA LEU A 4 -34.73 -56.71 -50.47
C LEU A 4 -35.69 -56.06 -49.45
N VAL A 5 -35.27 -56.09 -48.19
CA VAL A 5 -35.92 -55.40 -47.07
C VAL A 5 -35.40 -53.96 -47.06
N ARG A 6 -36.26 -52.95 -47.18
CA ARG A 6 -35.91 -51.55 -46.93
C ARG A 6 -36.47 -51.13 -45.58
N PHE A 7 -35.57 -51.09 -44.60
CA PHE A 7 -35.75 -50.42 -43.32
C PHE A 7 -35.60 -48.91 -43.54
N THR A 8 -36.69 -48.16 -43.48
CA THR A 8 -36.63 -46.70 -43.29
C THR A 8 -36.58 -46.41 -41.79
N SER A 9 -35.38 -46.08 -41.32
CA SER A 9 -35.12 -45.67 -39.94
C SER A 9 -35.73 -44.31 -39.61
N LEU A 10 -36.36 -44.31 -38.45
CA LEU A 10 -36.78 -43.24 -37.57
C LEU A 10 -35.64 -42.24 -37.28
N ILE A 11 -35.91 -40.93 -37.30
CA ILE A 11 -35.23 -39.96 -36.42
C ILE A 11 -36.30 -39.04 -35.84
N LEU A 12 -36.79 -39.41 -34.67
CA LEU A 12 -37.60 -38.57 -33.80
C LEU A 12 -36.63 -37.67 -33.03
N MET A 13 -36.65 -36.37 -33.30
CA MET A 13 -35.89 -35.37 -32.53
C MET A 13 -36.50 -35.26 -31.13
N ALA A 14 -35.91 -35.95 -30.16
CA ALA A 14 -36.16 -35.72 -28.75
C ALA A 14 -35.39 -34.46 -28.32
N GLY A 15 -36.11 -33.35 -28.12
CA GLY A 15 -35.57 -32.14 -27.53
C GLY A 15 -35.16 -32.38 -26.08
N VAL A 16 -33.85 -32.45 -25.84
CA VAL A 16 -33.28 -32.43 -24.49
C VAL A 16 -33.38 -31.00 -23.98
N LEU A 17 -34.45 -30.70 -23.26
CA LEU A 17 -34.49 -29.53 -22.37
C LEU A 17 -33.54 -29.84 -21.21
N SER A 18 -32.26 -29.49 -21.37
CA SER A 18 -31.32 -29.35 -20.27
C SER A 18 -31.84 -28.23 -19.36
N SER A 19 -32.69 -28.59 -18.40
CA SER A 19 -32.89 -27.81 -17.21
C SER A 19 -31.54 -27.73 -16.50
N CYS A 20 -30.81 -26.63 -16.69
CA CYS A 20 -29.71 -26.27 -15.81
C CYS A 20 -30.30 -26.05 -14.43
N TYR A 21 -30.33 -27.14 -13.65
CA TYR A 21 -30.49 -27.15 -12.21
C TYR A 21 -29.26 -26.43 -11.64
N TYR A 22 -29.27 -25.11 -11.67
CA TYR A 22 -28.32 -24.32 -10.90
C TYR A 22 -28.73 -24.48 -9.45
N THR A 23 -28.10 -25.45 -8.79
CA THR A 23 -27.98 -25.51 -7.36
C THR A 23 -27.53 -24.12 -6.91
N ARG A 24 -28.47 -23.36 -6.33
CA ARG A 24 -28.20 -22.07 -5.70
C ARG A 24 -27.31 -22.39 -4.50
N LEU A 25 -26.00 -22.43 -4.74
CA LEU A 25 -25.00 -22.46 -3.70
C LEU A 25 -25.35 -21.30 -2.78
N LYS A 26 -25.78 -21.62 -1.56
CA LYS A 26 -25.83 -20.65 -0.47
C LYS A 26 -24.44 -20.02 -0.44
N THR A 27 -24.35 -18.74 -0.79
CA THR A 27 -23.15 -17.95 -0.58
C THR A 27 -22.78 -18.11 0.89
N PRO A 28 -21.65 -18.75 1.24
CA PRO A 28 -21.24 -18.81 2.62
C PRO A 28 -20.82 -17.40 3.06
N ALA A 29 -21.19 -17.06 4.29
CA ALA A 29 -20.74 -15.93 5.12
C ALA A 29 -20.02 -14.77 4.39
N THR A 30 -20.74 -13.64 4.27
CA THR A 30 -20.20 -12.27 4.37
C THR A 30 -18.86 -12.02 3.66
N VAL A 31 -18.92 -11.77 2.36
CA VAL A 31 -17.85 -11.03 1.68
C VAL A 31 -17.84 -9.64 2.30
N VAL A 32 -16.86 -9.37 3.17
CA VAL A 32 -16.59 -8.02 3.65
C VAL A 32 -16.17 -7.23 2.42
N ASP A 33 -16.85 -6.13 2.14
CA ASP A 33 -16.49 -5.25 1.04
C ASP A 33 -15.10 -4.66 1.31
N ASP A 34 -14.08 -5.22 0.66
CA ASP A 34 -12.69 -4.81 0.81
C ASP A 34 -12.47 -3.33 0.40
N GLN A 35 -13.44 -2.70 -0.29
CA GLN A 35 -13.42 -1.28 -0.62
C GLN A 35 -13.78 -0.37 0.57
N LYS A 36 -14.41 -0.90 1.63
CA LYS A 36 -14.94 -0.12 2.77
C LYS A 36 -13.88 0.67 3.54
N PHE A 37 -12.63 0.20 3.59
CA PHE A 37 -11.59 0.80 4.43
C PHE A 37 -10.50 1.56 3.69
N GLY A 38 -10.53 1.57 2.34
CA GLY A 38 -9.57 2.28 1.50
C GLY A 38 -8.15 1.71 1.62
N TYR A 39 -7.63 1.14 0.53
CA TYR A 39 -6.25 0.69 0.48
C TYR A 39 -5.28 1.87 0.63
N LEU A 40 -4.24 1.69 1.44
CA LEU A 40 -3.13 2.64 1.48
C LEU A 40 -2.32 2.48 0.17
N LYS A 41 -2.23 3.56 -0.61
CA LYS A 41 -1.20 3.78 -1.64
C LYS A 41 -0.30 4.88 -1.09
N PRO A 42 1.00 4.67 -0.83
CA PRO A 42 1.98 3.90 -1.62
C PRO A 42 2.65 2.70 -0.90
N ALA A 43 3.45 1.92 -1.64
CA ALA A 43 4.17 0.73 -1.18
C ALA A 43 5.09 0.97 0.04
N GLU A 44 5.61 2.18 0.21
CA GLU A 44 6.41 2.57 1.39
C GLU A 44 5.61 2.51 2.69
N LYS A 45 4.30 2.83 2.68
CA LYS A 45 3.47 2.64 3.87
C LYS A 45 3.28 1.17 4.18
N MET A 46 3.23 0.31 3.15
CA MET A 46 3.07 -1.14 3.31
C MET A 46 4.33 -1.79 3.89
N SER A 47 5.53 -1.31 3.55
CA SER A 47 6.79 -1.83 4.12
C SER A 47 6.96 -1.53 5.62
N MET A 48 6.31 -0.48 6.12
CA MET A 48 6.25 -0.19 7.56
C MET A 48 5.19 -1.02 8.31
N MET A 49 4.32 -1.73 7.60
CA MET A 49 3.15 -2.42 8.16
C MET A 49 3.53 -3.81 8.68
N ASN A 50 4.30 -3.84 9.76
CA ASN A 50 4.77 -5.05 10.45
C ASN A 50 4.19 -5.16 11.88
N TYR A 51 4.50 -6.26 12.57
CA TYR A 51 3.99 -6.51 13.91
C TYR A 51 4.41 -5.45 14.94
N ASP A 52 5.62 -4.91 14.86
CA ASP A 52 6.08 -3.88 15.82
C ASP A 52 5.29 -2.58 15.67
N PHE A 53 5.06 -2.15 14.43
CA PHE A 53 4.27 -0.97 14.12
C PHE A 53 2.82 -1.14 14.56
N ILE A 54 2.15 -2.23 14.14
CA ILE A 54 0.75 -2.50 14.49
C ILE A 54 0.59 -2.81 15.98
N GLY A 55 1.57 -3.49 16.56
CA GLY A 55 1.63 -3.84 17.97
C GLY A 55 1.66 -2.61 18.86
N SER A 56 2.54 -1.66 18.56
CA SER A 56 2.67 -0.41 19.33
C SER A 56 1.49 0.53 19.16
N ARG A 57 0.95 0.65 17.94
CA ARG A 57 -0.14 1.58 17.62
C ARG A 57 -1.51 1.07 18.02
N ILE A 58 -1.76 -0.22 17.90
CA ILE A 58 -3.12 -0.79 18.00
C ILE A 58 -3.18 -1.92 19.01
N LEU A 59 -2.40 -3.01 18.83
CA LEU A 59 -2.62 -4.22 19.62
C LEU A 59 -2.38 -3.98 21.12
N LYS A 60 -1.26 -3.34 21.49
CA LYS A 60 -0.94 -3.01 22.89
C LYS A 60 -2.00 -2.10 23.53
N PRO A 61 -2.29 -0.90 22.98
CA PRO A 61 -3.23 0.03 23.62
C PRO A 61 -4.70 -0.39 23.53
N ARG A 62 -5.11 -1.13 22.49
CA ARG A 62 -6.54 -1.39 22.20
C ARG A 62 -6.98 -2.83 22.45
N CYS A 63 -6.07 -3.80 22.41
CA CYS A 63 -6.42 -5.22 22.45
C CYS A 63 -5.85 -5.91 23.70
N ILE A 64 -4.51 -5.88 23.86
CA ILE A 64 -3.77 -6.69 24.84
C ILE A 64 -4.18 -6.37 26.28
N ALA A 65 -4.51 -5.11 26.60
CA ALA A 65 -4.99 -4.72 27.93
C ALA A 65 -6.23 -5.51 28.42
N CYS A 66 -6.99 -6.13 27.51
CA CYS A 66 -8.14 -6.99 27.83
C CYS A 66 -7.99 -8.43 27.30
N HIS A 67 -6.86 -8.73 26.65
CA HIS A 67 -6.56 -9.98 25.95
C HIS A 67 -5.13 -10.46 26.27
N ASP A 68 -4.79 -10.45 27.56
CA ASP A 68 -3.53 -10.95 28.09
C ASP A 68 -3.59 -12.45 28.42
N SER A 69 -2.52 -12.99 29.01
CA SER A 69 -2.42 -14.39 29.46
C SER A 69 -3.53 -14.85 30.40
N SER A 70 -4.25 -13.91 31.03
CA SER A 70 -5.30 -14.20 32.00
C SER A 70 -6.70 -14.27 31.36
N LYS A 71 -6.79 -14.22 30.02
CA LYS A 71 -8.05 -14.11 29.27
C LYS A 71 -8.20 -15.23 28.25
N ASN A 72 -9.45 -15.46 27.84
CA ASN A 72 -9.82 -16.56 26.93
C ASN A 72 -9.20 -16.44 25.53
N VAL A 73 -8.83 -15.23 25.12
CA VAL A 73 -8.04 -14.98 23.91
C VAL A 73 -6.83 -14.17 24.36
N ASN A 74 -5.64 -14.75 24.24
CA ASN A 74 -4.36 -14.11 24.51
C ASN A 74 -3.78 -13.54 23.20
N LEU A 75 -3.31 -12.29 23.24
CA LEU A 75 -2.74 -11.54 22.12
C LEU A 75 -1.36 -10.91 22.46
N GLU A 76 -0.68 -11.36 23.52
CA GLU A 76 0.56 -10.74 24.01
C GLU A 76 1.77 -10.94 23.09
N THR A 77 1.78 -12.03 22.32
CA THR A 77 2.89 -12.37 21.42
C THR A 77 2.41 -12.41 19.98
N TYR A 78 3.36 -12.26 19.05
CA TYR A 78 3.07 -12.38 17.63
C TYR A 78 2.37 -13.69 17.27
N ASP A 79 2.91 -14.83 17.71
CA ASP A 79 2.33 -16.15 17.39
C ASP A 79 0.89 -16.29 17.88
N LEU A 80 0.59 -15.71 19.04
CA LEU A 80 -0.75 -15.69 19.61
C LEU A 80 -1.69 -14.76 18.84
N VAL A 81 -1.21 -13.63 18.35
CA VAL A 81 -1.98 -12.75 17.46
C VAL A 81 -2.22 -13.44 16.11
N LYS A 82 -1.16 -13.99 15.50
CA LYS A 82 -1.17 -14.70 14.21
C LYS A 82 -2.15 -15.86 14.20
N SER A 83 -2.15 -16.68 15.25
CA SER A 83 -3.11 -17.79 15.42
C SER A 83 -4.56 -17.35 15.66
N ASN A 84 -4.79 -16.08 16.03
CA ASN A 84 -6.13 -15.52 16.26
C ASN A 84 -6.57 -14.50 15.20
N LEU A 85 -5.83 -14.31 14.09
CA LEU A 85 -6.14 -13.29 13.09
C LEU A 85 -7.56 -13.34 12.55
N LEU A 86 -8.09 -14.54 12.26
CA LEU A 86 -9.45 -14.67 11.76
C LEU A 86 -10.48 -14.23 12.80
N LYS A 87 -10.25 -14.51 14.08
CA LYS A 87 -11.12 -14.05 15.17
C LYS A 87 -11.05 -12.53 15.32
N ILE A 88 -9.85 -11.95 15.23
CA ILE A 88 -9.64 -10.49 15.25
C ILE A 88 -10.38 -9.85 14.08
N LYS A 89 -10.18 -10.37 12.86
CA LYS A 89 -10.83 -9.89 11.64
C LYS A 89 -12.36 -9.88 11.81
N ASN A 90 -12.93 -10.99 12.25
CA ASN A 90 -14.37 -11.12 12.40
C ASN A 90 -14.90 -10.20 13.50
N ALA A 91 -14.30 -10.21 14.69
CA ALA A 91 -14.78 -9.41 15.82
C ALA A 91 -14.68 -7.90 15.56
N VAL A 92 -13.63 -7.43 14.88
CA VAL A 92 -13.40 -5.99 14.67
C VAL A 92 -14.16 -5.46 13.44
N PHE A 93 -14.23 -6.21 12.35
CA PHE A 93 -14.69 -5.68 11.05
C PHE A 93 -16.01 -6.26 10.55
N ILE A 94 -16.42 -7.43 11.05
CA ILE A 94 -17.67 -8.09 10.63
C ILE A 94 -18.73 -7.92 11.68
N GLU A 95 -18.44 -8.36 12.90
CA GLU A 95 -19.33 -8.27 14.04
C GLU A 95 -19.30 -6.88 14.71
N GLU A 96 -18.21 -6.14 14.48
CA GLU A 96 -17.91 -4.84 15.13
C GLU A 96 -18.10 -4.90 16.67
N SER A 97 -17.84 -6.07 17.26
CA SER A 97 -18.04 -6.40 18.68
C SER A 97 -16.82 -6.08 19.55
N MET A 98 -15.70 -5.72 18.93
CA MET A 98 -14.43 -5.37 19.58
C MET A 98 -13.82 -4.09 19.00
N PRO A 99 -13.14 -3.28 19.83
CA PRO A 99 -12.93 -3.47 21.28
C PRO A 99 -14.16 -3.15 22.15
N LYS A 100 -14.33 -3.85 23.29
CA LYS A 100 -15.46 -3.63 24.21
C LYS A 100 -15.47 -2.27 24.92
N ARG A 101 -14.32 -1.59 24.99
CA ARG A 101 -14.13 -0.33 25.75
C ARG A 101 -13.83 0.86 24.83
N GLY A 102 -14.48 0.90 23.69
CA GLY A 102 -14.35 1.96 22.69
C GLY A 102 -14.01 1.41 21.32
N SER A 103 -14.38 2.14 20.27
CA SER A 103 -14.10 1.77 18.89
C SER A 103 -12.67 2.16 18.50
N LEU A 104 -12.09 1.38 17.59
CA LEU A 104 -10.93 1.83 16.82
C LEU A 104 -11.35 3.03 15.94
N THR A 105 -10.45 4.00 15.78
CA THR A 105 -10.62 5.07 14.79
C THR A 105 -10.60 4.49 13.37
N ASP A 106 -11.09 5.25 12.38
CA ASP A 106 -11.05 4.81 10.98
C ASP A 106 -9.62 4.57 10.48
N GLU A 107 -8.66 5.35 10.98
CA GLU A 107 -7.24 5.15 10.70
C GLU A 107 -6.71 3.86 11.32
N GLU A 108 -7.00 3.60 12.60
CA GLU A 108 -6.61 2.35 13.27
C GLU A 108 -7.24 1.13 12.58
N LYS A 109 -8.53 1.20 12.23
CA LYS A 109 -9.24 0.16 11.46
C LYS A 109 -8.54 -0.11 10.13
N ARG A 110 -8.20 0.93 9.37
CA ARG A 110 -7.51 0.81 8.09
C ARG A 110 -6.12 0.18 8.24
N LEU A 111 -5.34 0.58 9.23
CA LEU A 111 -4.00 0.02 9.46
C LEU A 111 -4.07 -1.46 9.86
N LEU A 112 -4.97 -1.81 10.78
CA LEU A 112 -5.16 -3.20 11.22
C LEU A 112 -5.69 -4.07 10.07
N TRP A 113 -6.63 -3.56 9.28
CA TRP A 113 -7.18 -4.27 8.12
C TRP A 113 -6.10 -4.60 7.09
N ASN A 114 -5.30 -3.59 6.70
CA ASN A 114 -4.24 -3.78 5.71
C ASN A 114 -3.15 -4.73 6.21
N TRP A 115 -2.77 -4.65 7.49
CA TRP A 115 -1.84 -5.62 8.07
C TRP A 115 -2.38 -7.05 8.03
N ILE A 116 -3.68 -7.26 8.34
CA ILE A 116 -4.33 -8.58 8.23
C ILE A 116 -4.37 -9.05 6.77
N LEU A 117 -4.65 -8.17 5.81
CA LEU A 117 -4.65 -8.51 4.37
C LEU A 117 -3.28 -8.94 3.86
N LEU A 118 -2.20 -8.39 4.42
CA LEU A 118 -0.82 -8.79 4.14
C LEU A 118 -0.41 -10.07 4.87
N ASP A 119 -1.37 -10.82 5.41
CA ASP A 119 -1.15 -11.98 6.26
C ASP A 119 -0.26 -11.65 7.47
N ALA A 120 -0.45 -10.48 8.08
CA ALA A 120 0.15 -10.09 9.36
C ALA A 120 1.67 -10.39 9.45
N PRO A 121 2.50 -9.77 8.61
CA PRO A 121 3.93 -10.04 8.59
C PRO A 121 4.57 -9.67 9.94
N PHE A 122 5.40 -10.56 10.49
CA PHE A 122 6.09 -10.37 11.78
C PHE A 122 7.09 -9.22 11.69
N GLN A 123 8.09 -9.40 10.84
CA GLN A 123 8.91 -8.35 10.26
C GLN A 123 8.34 -8.03 8.90
N SER A 124 8.63 -6.88 8.31
CA SER A 124 8.38 -6.71 6.88
C SER A 124 9.05 -7.90 6.17
N GLU A 125 8.29 -8.81 5.55
CA GLU A 125 8.86 -9.99 4.88
C GLU A 125 9.75 -9.62 3.70
N GLN A 126 9.91 -8.33 3.44
CA GLN A 126 11.07 -7.80 2.78
C GLN A 126 12.25 -7.82 3.77
N THR A 127 13.18 -8.77 3.56
CA THR A 127 14.57 -8.31 3.37
C THR A 127 14.42 -7.10 2.44
N PRO A 128 14.85 -5.86 2.83
CA PRO A 128 14.63 -4.68 2.01
C PRO A 128 14.84 -5.12 0.57
N PRO A 129 13.86 -5.01 -0.34
CA PRO A 129 14.03 -5.51 -1.71
C PRO A 129 15.38 -4.99 -2.09
N GLN A 130 16.38 -5.86 -2.32
CA GLN A 130 17.79 -5.46 -2.32
C GLN A 130 17.83 -4.21 -3.18
N GLU A 131 17.92 -3.02 -2.53
CA GLU A 131 17.46 -1.79 -3.18
C GLU A 131 18.37 -1.70 -4.39
N GLU A 132 17.80 -1.84 -5.58
CA GLU A 132 18.59 -1.70 -6.80
C GLU A 132 19.32 -0.37 -6.60
N PRO A 133 20.66 -0.37 -6.65
CA PRO A 133 21.42 0.77 -6.20
C PRO A 133 20.90 1.98 -6.95
N MET A 134 20.38 2.95 -6.21
CA MET A 134 19.85 4.17 -6.80
C MET A 134 20.93 4.79 -7.67
N VAL A 135 20.66 4.88 -8.96
CA VAL A 135 21.58 5.48 -9.92
C VAL A 135 21.24 6.97 -10.02
N ALA A 136 22.26 7.81 -10.20
CA ALA A 136 22.13 9.25 -10.43
C ALA A 136 21.55 9.57 -11.83
N THR A 137 20.33 9.09 -12.10
CA THR A 137 19.54 9.34 -13.31
C THR A 137 18.15 9.83 -12.94
N TYR A 138 17.51 10.59 -13.82
CA TYR A 138 16.16 11.08 -13.58
C TYR A 138 15.16 9.95 -13.28
N ASP A 139 15.19 8.85 -14.04
CA ASP A 139 14.22 7.75 -13.87
C ASP A 139 14.37 7.03 -12.52
N SER A 140 15.61 6.80 -12.09
CA SER A 140 15.89 6.22 -10.77
C SER A 140 15.40 7.15 -9.64
N ILE A 141 15.74 8.44 -9.69
CA ILE A 141 15.28 9.43 -8.70
C ILE A 141 13.76 9.56 -8.72
N ARG A 142 13.14 9.57 -9.90
CA ARG A 142 11.69 9.64 -10.05
C ARG A 142 11.03 8.46 -9.34
N MET A 143 11.48 7.25 -9.64
CA MET A 143 10.90 6.01 -9.13
C MET A 143 11.09 5.85 -7.62
N HIS A 144 12.27 6.22 -7.11
CA HIS A 144 12.66 5.95 -5.72
C HIS A 144 12.48 7.14 -4.76
N ILE A 145 12.30 8.36 -5.28
CA ILE A 145 12.19 9.57 -4.45
C ILE A 145 10.98 10.41 -4.86
N PHE A 146 10.89 10.87 -6.10
CA PHE A 146 9.86 11.86 -6.46
C PHE A 146 8.44 11.31 -6.43
N GLU A 147 8.20 10.14 -7.01
CA GLU A 147 6.88 9.49 -7.00
C GLU A 147 6.42 9.10 -5.59
N PRO A 148 7.21 8.35 -4.80
CA PRO A 148 6.76 7.88 -3.50
C PRO A 148 6.64 8.99 -2.44
N ILE A 149 7.58 9.95 -2.43
CA ILE A 149 7.71 10.94 -1.34
C ILE A 149 7.11 12.30 -1.73
N CYS A 150 7.42 12.79 -2.93
CA CYS A 150 7.20 14.20 -3.26
C CYS A 150 5.90 14.45 -4.04
N SER A 151 5.46 13.47 -4.84
CA SER A 151 4.34 13.62 -5.78
C SER A 151 2.97 13.74 -5.10
N THR A 152 2.87 13.41 -3.80
CA THR A 152 1.66 13.67 -3.01
C THR A 152 1.29 15.16 -3.01
N CYS A 153 2.29 16.05 -2.96
CA CYS A 153 2.08 17.50 -2.99
C CYS A 153 2.42 18.10 -4.36
N HIS A 154 3.45 17.59 -5.03
CA HIS A 154 4.00 18.14 -6.28
C HIS A 154 3.40 17.49 -7.54
N ASN A 155 2.07 17.47 -7.61
CA ASN A 155 1.30 17.06 -8.78
C ASN A 155 0.43 18.23 -9.26
N PRO A 156 -0.18 18.18 -10.48
CA PRO A 156 -0.97 19.29 -11.03
C PRO A 156 -2.10 19.79 -10.12
N ASP A 157 -2.66 18.89 -9.31
CA ASP A 157 -3.79 19.18 -8.42
C ASP A 157 -3.35 19.40 -6.97
N GLY A 158 -2.06 19.21 -6.67
CA GLY A 158 -1.51 19.21 -5.32
C GLY A 158 -1.18 20.60 -4.77
N THR A 159 -0.88 20.66 -3.48
CA THR A 159 -0.50 21.91 -2.80
C THR A 159 0.82 22.50 -3.32
N GLY A 160 1.71 21.64 -3.84
CA GLY A 160 3.00 21.96 -4.43
C GLY A 160 2.98 22.14 -5.96
N LYS A 161 1.81 22.22 -6.60
CA LYS A 161 1.63 22.27 -8.08
C LYS A 161 2.42 23.34 -8.85
N ARG A 162 2.99 24.33 -8.14
CA ARG A 162 3.91 25.32 -8.73
C ARG A 162 5.28 24.74 -9.10
N VAL A 163 5.61 23.57 -8.57
CA VAL A 163 6.84 22.83 -8.82
C VAL A 163 6.41 21.43 -9.20
N LEU A 164 6.45 21.14 -10.50
CA LEU A 164 6.22 19.79 -11.02
C LEU A 164 7.56 19.05 -11.11
N LEU A 165 7.51 17.73 -10.89
CA LEU A 165 8.71 16.89 -10.76
C LEU A 165 9.01 16.08 -12.03
N ASP A 166 8.35 16.39 -13.15
CA ASP A 166 8.80 15.90 -14.45
C ASP A 166 10.13 16.55 -14.84
N ARG A 167 10.97 15.81 -15.58
CA ARG A 167 12.33 16.25 -15.91
C ARG A 167 12.37 17.62 -16.58
N GLN A 168 11.45 17.87 -17.52
CA GLN A 168 11.44 19.11 -18.28
C GLN A 168 11.03 20.30 -17.38
N SER A 169 10.00 20.14 -16.56
CA SER A 169 9.59 21.18 -15.61
C SER A 169 10.66 21.53 -14.59
N LEU A 170 11.48 20.56 -14.17
CA LEU A 170 12.61 20.82 -13.25
C LEU A 170 13.70 21.67 -13.94
N LEU A 171 14.05 21.33 -15.18
CA LEU A 171 15.04 22.04 -15.99
C LEU A 171 14.60 23.45 -16.38
N ASP A 172 13.34 23.61 -16.77
CA ASP A 172 12.80 24.87 -17.30
C ASP A 172 12.21 25.78 -16.20
N SER A 173 12.34 25.38 -14.93
CA SER A 173 11.68 26.08 -13.83
C SER A 173 12.19 27.52 -13.69
N PRO A 174 11.29 28.52 -13.59
CA PRO A 174 11.69 29.90 -13.32
C PRO A 174 12.27 30.10 -11.92
N LEU A 175 12.17 29.08 -11.04
CA LEU A 175 12.77 29.06 -9.71
C LEU A 175 14.20 28.52 -9.71
N VAL A 176 14.76 28.20 -10.89
CA VAL A 176 16.10 27.63 -11.05
C VAL A 176 16.27 26.39 -10.15
N LEU A 177 15.36 25.41 -10.33
CA LEU A 177 15.37 24.20 -9.52
C LEU A 177 16.58 23.33 -9.82
N ILE A 178 17.07 23.38 -11.05
CA ILE A 178 18.31 22.74 -11.52
C ILE A 178 19.19 23.84 -12.08
N ASP A 179 20.33 24.08 -11.43
CA ASP A 179 21.39 24.97 -11.91
C ASP A 179 22.59 24.10 -12.31
N LEU A 180 22.86 24.01 -13.62
CA LEU A 180 23.95 23.18 -14.14
C LEU A 180 25.33 23.86 -14.02
N GLU A 181 25.37 25.17 -13.79
CA GLU A 181 26.61 25.92 -13.58
C GLU A 181 27.00 25.90 -12.10
N ASN A 182 26.01 26.06 -11.21
CA ASN A 182 26.19 26.06 -9.76
C ASN A 182 25.37 24.93 -9.12
N ASN A 183 25.75 23.69 -9.40
CA ASN A 183 25.01 22.48 -8.99
C ASN A 183 24.51 22.52 -7.54
N ASP A 184 25.38 22.87 -6.58
CA ASP A 184 25.04 22.87 -5.14
C ASP A 184 24.07 24.00 -4.73
N GLU A 185 23.91 25.03 -5.55
CA GLU A 185 22.97 26.14 -5.36
C GLU A 185 21.61 25.90 -6.07
N SER A 186 21.45 24.75 -6.72
CA SER A 186 20.19 24.34 -7.35
C SER A 186 19.03 24.45 -6.35
N GLY A 187 17.96 25.15 -6.74
CA GLY A 187 16.81 25.38 -5.86
C GLY A 187 16.20 24.10 -5.27
N LEU A 188 16.30 22.98 -5.99
CA LEU A 188 15.92 21.66 -5.48
C LEU A 188 16.77 21.23 -4.27
N LEU A 189 18.11 21.27 -4.38
CA LEU A 189 19.00 20.91 -3.28
C LEU A 189 18.83 21.86 -2.09
N VAL A 190 18.75 23.16 -2.37
CA VAL A 190 18.50 24.17 -1.34
C VAL A 190 17.22 23.86 -0.58
N ALA A 191 16.13 23.44 -1.25
CA ALA A 191 14.86 23.10 -0.61
C ALA A 191 14.94 21.83 0.25
N LEU A 192 15.69 20.82 -0.20
CA LEU A 192 15.86 19.54 0.49
C LEU A 192 16.76 19.67 1.74
N GLU A 193 17.74 20.57 1.70
CA GLU A 193 18.76 20.71 2.75
C GLU A 193 18.43 21.77 3.81
N ARG A 194 17.32 22.50 3.66
CA ARG A 194 16.93 23.53 4.66
C ARG A 194 16.78 22.90 6.04
N LYS A 195 17.18 23.67 7.06
CA LYS A 195 17.04 23.30 8.47
C LYS A 195 15.85 23.98 9.14
N ASP A 196 15.17 24.88 8.44
CA ASP A 196 14.01 25.60 8.94
C ASP A 196 12.69 24.90 8.61
N ASP A 197 11.57 25.53 8.98
CA ASP A 197 10.24 24.98 8.79
C ASP A 197 9.75 24.97 7.33
N LYS A 198 10.56 25.51 6.41
CA LYS A 198 10.31 25.50 4.97
C LYS A 198 11.07 24.38 4.26
N ARG A 199 11.77 23.51 4.98
CA ARG A 199 12.41 22.32 4.40
C ARG A 199 11.41 21.45 3.68
N MET A 200 11.84 20.84 2.58
CA MET A 200 11.06 19.85 1.86
C MET A 200 11.61 18.44 2.09
N PRO A 201 10.73 17.44 2.26
CA PRO A 201 9.28 17.54 2.43
C PRO A 201 8.91 18.18 3.79
N PRO A 202 7.70 18.75 3.94
CA PRO A 202 7.35 19.60 5.08
C PRO A 202 7.24 18.81 6.39
N ALA A 203 8.11 19.13 7.36
CA ALA A 203 8.12 18.49 8.69
C ALA A 203 6.78 18.63 9.42
N LYS A 204 6.12 19.79 9.26
CA LYS A 204 4.84 20.12 9.92
C LYS A 204 3.68 19.23 9.48
N GLU A 205 3.78 18.63 8.30
CA GLU A 205 2.80 17.69 7.76
C GLU A 205 3.17 16.22 8.07
N GLY A 206 4.20 16.01 8.90
CA GLY A 206 4.62 14.69 9.37
C GLY A 206 5.62 13.98 8.47
N TYR A 207 6.19 14.65 7.46
CA TYR A 207 7.20 14.05 6.58
C TYR A 207 8.61 14.12 7.20
N SER A 208 9.32 12.99 7.19
CA SER A 208 10.76 12.94 7.51
C SER A 208 11.59 13.62 6.42
N ALA A 209 12.78 14.11 6.78
CA ALA A 209 13.75 14.54 5.78
C ALA A 209 14.21 13.35 4.92
N LEU A 210 14.65 13.63 3.70
CA LEU A 210 15.32 12.63 2.88
C LEU A 210 16.59 12.15 3.59
N LYS A 211 16.97 10.90 3.33
CA LYS A 211 18.24 10.37 3.81
C LYS A 211 19.40 11.09 3.10
N PRO A 212 20.56 11.27 3.76
CA PRO A 212 21.72 11.91 3.14
C PRO A 212 22.12 11.28 1.79
N GLU A 213 22.00 9.95 1.67
CA GLU A 213 22.34 9.21 0.45
C GLU A 213 21.39 9.57 -0.71
N GLN A 214 20.08 9.75 -0.43
CA GLN A 214 19.10 10.17 -1.43
C GLN A 214 19.39 11.58 -1.94
N ILE A 215 19.81 12.49 -1.06
CA ILE A 215 20.20 13.86 -1.43
C ILE A 215 21.46 13.83 -2.29
N GLU A 216 22.45 13.01 -1.93
CA GLU A 216 23.69 12.91 -2.71
C GLU A 216 23.42 12.37 -4.12
N ILE A 217 22.55 11.38 -4.28
CA ILE A 217 22.17 10.87 -5.61
C ILE A 217 21.49 11.94 -6.47
N ILE A 218 20.64 12.79 -5.88
CA ILE A 218 20.05 13.94 -6.59
C ILE A 218 21.14 14.94 -6.99
N ARG A 219 22.09 15.21 -6.09
CA ARG A 219 23.22 16.11 -6.34
C ARG A 219 24.12 15.57 -7.46
N GLU A 220 24.44 14.28 -7.45
CA GLU A 220 25.21 13.62 -8.50
C GLU A 220 24.48 13.68 -9.85
N TRP A 221 23.16 13.45 -9.86
CA TRP A 221 22.35 13.56 -11.07
C TRP A 221 22.42 14.96 -11.67
N ILE A 222 22.28 16.00 -10.85
CA ILE A 222 22.43 17.41 -11.28
C ILE A 222 23.84 17.66 -11.84
N LYS A 223 24.88 17.24 -11.11
CA LYS A 223 26.29 17.35 -11.54
C LYS A 223 26.56 16.65 -12.88
N ASN A 224 25.83 15.57 -13.16
CA ASN A 224 25.93 14.81 -14.41
C ASN A 224 25.08 15.40 -15.56
N GLY A 225 24.59 16.64 -15.41
CA GLY A 225 23.81 17.33 -16.44
C GLY A 225 22.31 17.07 -16.35
N ALA A 226 21.83 16.57 -15.20
CA ALA A 226 20.43 16.23 -14.95
C ALA A 226 19.83 15.38 -16.08
N ASN A 227 20.58 14.37 -16.55
CA ASN A 227 20.22 13.51 -17.68
C ASN A 227 19.24 12.37 -17.35
#